data_AF-A0A950HEM4-F1
#
_entry.id   AF-A0A950HEM4-F1
#
_cell.length_a   1.000
_cell.length_b   1.000
_cell.length_c   1.000
_cell.angle_alpha   90.00
_cell.angle_beta   90.00
_cell.angle_gamma   90.00
#
_symmetry.space_group_name_H-M   'P 1'
#
loop_
_entity.id
_entity.type
_entity.pdbx_description
1 polymer ?
#
loop_
_entity_poly.entity_id
_entity_poly.type
_entity_poly.pdbx_seq_one_letter_code
_entity_poly.pdbx_strand_id
1 'polypeptide(L)'
;MQEPNDNADLKELFRTMRELTFRVQRLERRLDEARISIHRDEGASDSSKSVLRTRAASGALESRIGSQWLNKIGVVAVLFGVAYLLRYAFVNKWMSGATWIWLGVCVGIVVIVGSEWFRRRGYRVLSLSLKATGGGVSYLSLWAGLELYKLLSGLETFSGLVILSLLIAALALRESAEVLAAMALVAGFLTPLLISIPSGGAALLTYIGIFDCACAALVLKPDWWKLLTLGFLGTILLCSTWYFKQYVPGELFPSVAGVTVFFVIFCFAFRCVRRRLPGPRAPHLLTLIEVANPSLYLAALYVLANQAHHHALALPTLGLSALYLLLSRQEENSGKCGAAKFVAVYTGLSIAFIAITLAILLPLDWLSLGWFAEAAIVIAIGFWRDLPWLRLGALLLLCAAVVKVFAYDVWRLSLAYRTLSFIGLGVLLLLISFAYQRYGFSMVGRSGKDAGGGVCESPQD
;
A
#
# COMPACT_ATOMS: atom_id res chain seq x y z
N MET A 1 -81.62 43.00 37.07
CA MET A 1 -80.23 42.68 37.48
C MET A 1 -80.29 41.33 38.15
N GLN A 2 -79.76 40.29 37.50
CA GLN A 2 -79.81 38.91 37.98
C GLN A 2 -78.36 38.49 38.21
N GLU A 3 -78.01 38.22 39.48
CA GLU A 3 -76.65 37.85 39.88
C GLU A 3 -76.18 36.58 39.14
N PRO A 4 -74.93 36.53 38.66
CA PRO A 4 -74.40 35.37 37.94
C PRO A 4 -74.16 34.21 38.92
N ASN A 5 -74.57 33.01 38.52
CA ASN A 5 -74.51 31.79 39.32
C ASN A 5 -73.09 31.17 39.30
N ASP A 6 -72.13 31.83 39.95
CA ASP A 6 -70.70 31.43 40.03
C ASP A 6 -70.46 29.99 40.54
N ASN A 7 -71.42 29.42 41.27
CA ASN A 7 -71.27 28.10 41.90
C ASN A 7 -71.48 26.91 40.93
N ALA A 8 -72.13 27.14 39.78
CA ALA A 8 -72.34 26.10 38.77
C ALA A 8 -71.09 25.93 37.88
N ASP A 9 -70.52 27.03 37.40
CA ASP A 9 -69.34 27.02 36.54
C ASP A 9 -68.09 26.47 37.26
N LEU A 10 -67.91 26.78 38.55
CA LEU A 10 -66.82 26.23 39.35
C LEU A 10 -66.90 24.70 39.47
N LYS A 11 -68.10 24.13 39.65
CA LYS A 11 -68.28 22.67 39.73
C LYS A 11 -67.99 21.98 38.40
N GLU A 12 -68.37 22.60 37.30
CA GLU A 12 -68.11 22.10 35.95
C GLU A 12 -66.61 22.12 35.61
N LEU A 13 -65.92 23.18 36.05
CA LEU A 13 -64.47 23.34 35.89
C LEU A 13 -63.68 22.32 36.73
N PHE A 14 -64.10 22.06 37.97
CA PHE A 14 -63.51 20.98 38.78
C PHE A 14 -63.73 19.59 38.17
N ARG A 15 -64.87 19.37 37.52
CA ARG A 15 -65.19 18.10 36.86
C ARG A 15 -64.31 17.87 35.62
N THR A 16 -64.14 18.89 34.78
CA THR A 16 -63.26 18.84 33.60
C THR A 16 -61.79 18.71 33.98
N MET A 17 -61.33 19.41 35.04
CA MET A 17 -59.97 19.25 35.58
C MET A 17 -59.68 17.80 36.01
N ARG A 18 -60.62 17.17 36.75
CA ARG A 18 -60.48 15.77 37.17
C ARG A 18 -60.44 14.80 35.99
N GLU A 19 -61.31 15.01 35.01
CA GLU A 19 -61.35 14.21 33.78
C GLU A 19 -60.04 14.33 32.98
N LEU A 20 -59.53 15.55 32.82
CA LEU A 20 -58.26 15.82 32.13
C LEU A 20 -57.08 15.15 32.86
N THR A 21 -57.03 15.26 34.20
CA THR A 21 -55.96 14.64 34.99
C THR A 21 -55.97 13.12 34.83
N PHE A 22 -57.17 12.51 34.81
CA PHE A 22 -57.31 11.08 34.60
C PHE A 22 -56.89 10.65 33.19
N ARG A 23 -57.20 11.44 32.15
CA ARG A 23 -56.76 11.17 30.77
C ARG A 23 -55.26 11.29 30.59
N VAL A 24 -54.62 12.29 31.22
CA VAL A 24 -53.17 12.46 31.19
C VAL A 24 -52.47 11.27 31.83
N GLN A 25 -52.89 10.87 33.03
CA GLN A 25 -52.31 9.69 33.70
C GLN A 25 -52.47 8.41 32.87
N ARG A 26 -53.60 8.25 32.17
CA ARG A 26 -53.82 7.10 31.28
C ARG A 26 -52.91 7.12 30.05
N LEU A 27 -52.63 8.29 29.50
CA LEU A 27 -51.73 8.47 28.35
C LEU A 27 -50.27 8.24 28.75
N GLU A 28 -49.84 8.75 29.90
CA GLU A 28 -48.50 8.47 30.44
C GLU A 28 -48.27 6.97 30.62
N ARG A 29 -49.24 6.26 31.21
CA ARG A 29 -49.15 4.81 31.39
C ARG A 29 -49.03 4.04 30.07
N ARG A 30 -49.78 4.46 29.04
CA ARG A 30 -49.70 3.87 27.70
C ARG A 30 -48.39 4.20 26.99
N LEU A 31 -47.84 5.38 27.22
CA LEU A 31 -46.54 5.79 26.68
C LEU A 31 -45.43 4.94 27.30
N ASP A 32 -45.48 4.71 28.61
CA ASP A 32 -44.52 3.86 29.33
C ASP A 32 -44.60 2.40 28.86
N GLU A 33 -45.80 1.84 28.71
CA GLU A 33 -46.00 0.49 28.17
C GLU A 33 -45.45 0.36 26.74
N ALA A 34 -45.73 1.34 25.87
CA ALA A 34 -45.22 1.35 24.50
C ALA A 34 -43.69 1.52 24.45
N ARG A 35 -43.12 2.33 25.34
CA ARG A 35 -41.67 2.53 25.44
C ARG A 35 -40.96 1.25 25.87
N ILE A 36 -41.55 0.51 26.81
CA ILE A 36 -41.03 -0.78 27.27
C ILE A 36 -41.10 -1.84 26.15
N SER A 37 -42.20 -1.89 25.38
CA SER A 37 -42.30 -2.84 24.25
C SER A 37 -41.30 -2.54 23.14
N ILE A 38 -41.09 -1.27 22.79
CA ILE A 38 -40.10 -0.85 21.78
C ILE A 38 -38.68 -1.26 22.20
N HIS A 39 -38.29 -1.00 23.43
CA HIS A 39 -36.96 -1.40 23.93
C HIS A 39 -36.78 -2.92 24.01
N ARG A 40 -37.86 -3.68 24.28
CA ARG A 40 -37.82 -5.15 24.35
C ARG A 40 -37.64 -5.78 22.96
N ASP A 41 -38.35 -5.27 21.95
CA ASP A 41 -38.25 -5.75 20.57
C ASP A 41 -36.92 -5.36 19.91
N GLU A 42 -36.41 -4.15 20.19
CA GLU A 42 -35.07 -3.74 19.75
C GLU A 42 -33.98 -4.62 20.38
N GLY A 43 -34.05 -4.87 21.69
CA GLY A 43 -33.10 -5.74 22.40
C GLY A 43 -33.14 -7.20 21.94
N ALA A 44 -34.32 -7.77 21.70
CA ALA A 44 -34.48 -9.14 21.22
C ALA A 44 -34.06 -9.30 19.74
N SER A 45 -34.31 -8.30 18.89
CA SER A 45 -33.85 -8.27 17.50
C SER A 45 -32.33 -8.22 17.41
N ASP A 46 -31.69 -7.41 18.24
CA ASP A 46 -30.23 -7.24 18.23
C ASP A 46 -29.50 -8.44 18.86
N SER A 47 -30.07 -9.07 19.90
CA SER A 47 -29.55 -10.32 20.44
C SER A 47 -29.67 -11.48 19.44
N SER A 48 -30.78 -11.57 18.71
CA SER A 48 -30.98 -12.62 17.70
C SER A 48 -30.04 -12.44 16.50
N LYS A 49 -29.89 -11.20 16.00
CA LYS A 49 -28.94 -10.87 14.91
C LYS A 49 -27.49 -11.10 15.29
N SER A 50 -27.10 -10.79 16.53
CA SER A 50 -25.74 -11.04 17.02
C SER A 50 -25.46 -12.53 17.18
N VAL A 51 -26.37 -13.33 17.71
CA VAL A 51 -26.21 -14.79 17.82
C VAL A 51 -26.13 -15.46 16.43
N LEU A 52 -26.96 -15.04 15.48
CA LEU A 52 -26.90 -15.52 14.08
C LEU A 52 -25.60 -15.11 13.39
N ARG A 53 -25.11 -13.89 13.60
CA ARG A 53 -23.80 -13.43 13.12
C ARG A 53 -22.66 -14.25 13.73
N THR A 54 -22.71 -14.54 15.02
CA THR A 54 -21.67 -15.32 15.71
C THR A 54 -21.62 -16.76 15.22
N ARG A 55 -22.77 -17.42 15.03
CA ARG A 55 -22.83 -18.77 14.43
C ARG A 55 -22.36 -18.79 12.98
N ALA A 56 -22.77 -17.81 12.17
CA ALA A 56 -22.30 -17.69 10.79
C ALA A 56 -20.79 -17.41 10.71
N ALA A 57 -20.27 -16.56 11.61
CA ALA A 57 -18.84 -16.29 11.72
C ALA A 57 -18.06 -17.52 12.19
N SER A 58 -18.59 -18.29 13.15
CA SER A 58 -17.94 -19.50 13.66
C SER A 58 -17.91 -20.63 12.61
N GLY A 59 -19.00 -20.86 11.88
CA GLY A 59 -19.02 -21.81 10.76
C GLY A 59 -18.14 -21.37 9.58
N ALA A 60 -18.08 -20.06 9.30
CA ALA A 60 -17.15 -19.50 8.31
C ALA A 60 -15.68 -19.60 8.76
N LEU A 61 -15.42 -19.47 10.06
CA LEU A 61 -14.08 -19.61 10.64
C LEU A 61 -13.63 -21.07 10.62
N GLU A 62 -14.49 -22.00 11.00
CA GLU A 62 -14.22 -23.45 10.94
C GLU A 62 -13.98 -23.91 9.50
N SER A 63 -14.79 -23.43 8.55
CA SER A 63 -14.56 -23.67 7.12
C SER A 63 -13.25 -23.07 6.61
N ARG A 64 -12.90 -21.84 7.02
CA ARG A 64 -11.63 -21.19 6.66
C ARG A 64 -10.42 -21.92 7.26
N ILE A 65 -10.48 -22.30 8.53
CA ILE A 65 -9.41 -23.02 9.23
C ILE A 65 -9.23 -24.41 8.61
N GLY A 66 -10.32 -25.17 8.49
CA GLY A 66 -10.28 -26.56 8.03
C GLY A 66 -9.88 -26.71 6.57
N SER A 67 -10.39 -25.87 5.66
CA SER A 67 -10.18 -26.06 4.22
C SER A 67 -9.00 -25.28 3.64
N GLN A 68 -8.68 -24.10 4.17
CA GLN A 68 -7.66 -23.22 3.58
C GLN A 68 -6.35 -23.22 4.35
N TRP A 69 -6.39 -23.18 5.69
CA TRP A 69 -5.17 -23.14 6.50
C TRP A 69 -4.48 -24.50 6.55
N LEU A 70 -5.21 -25.58 6.82
CA LEU A 70 -4.65 -26.94 6.84
C LEU A 70 -4.03 -27.32 5.49
N ASN A 71 -4.70 -26.98 4.39
CA ASN A 71 -4.17 -27.23 3.05
C ASN A 71 -2.84 -26.48 2.80
N LYS A 72 -2.76 -25.19 3.16
CA LYS A 72 -1.51 -24.41 3.05
C LYS A 72 -0.38 -24.98 3.90
N ILE A 73 -0.68 -25.36 5.14
CA ILE A 73 0.31 -25.97 6.05
C ILE A 73 0.78 -27.31 5.47
N GLY A 74 -0.14 -28.12 4.94
CA GLY A 74 0.15 -29.40 4.28
C GLY A 74 1.08 -29.22 3.08
N VAL A 75 0.83 -28.24 2.22
CA VAL A 75 1.71 -27.92 1.08
C VAL A 75 3.13 -27.61 1.57
N VAL A 76 3.27 -26.74 2.59
CA VAL A 76 4.57 -26.37 3.15
C VAL A 76 5.29 -27.58 3.75
N ALA A 77 4.58 -28.39 4.54
CA ALA A 77 5.13 -29.60 5.15
C ALA A 77 5.63 -30.62 4.10
N VAL A 78 4.87 -30.82 3.01
CA VAL A 78 5.27 -31.70 1.91
C VAL A 78 6.53 -31.17 1.22
N LEU A 79 6.62 -29.87 0.95
CA LEU A 79 7.82 -29.27 0.33
C LEU A 79 9.06 -29.44 1.19
N PHE A 80 8.96 -29.19 2.50
CA PHE A 80 10.07 -29.47 3.43
C PHE A 80 10.42 -30.95 3.45
N GLY A 81 9.43 -31.85 3.52
CA GLY A 81 9.64 -33.29 3.50
C GLY A 81 10.40 -33.74 2.24
N VAL A 82 10.02 -33.23 1.08
CA VAL A 82 10.71 -33.52 -0.19
C VAL A 82 12.15 -32.97 -0.19
N ALA A 83 12.37 -31.74 0.28
CA ALA A 83 13.72 -31.18 0.38
C ALA A 83 14.64 -32.02 1.29
N TYR A 84 14.13 -32.44 2.46
CA TYR A 84 14.86 -33.33 3.37
C TYR A 84 15.10 -34.71 2.76
N LEU A 85 14.11 -35.27 2.05
CA LEU A 85 14.24 -36.57 1.39
C LEU A 85 15.31 -36.54 0.30
N LEU A 86 15.36 -35.49 -0.53
CA LEU A 86 16.41 -35.32 -1.52
C LEU A 86 17.79 -35.25 -0.87
N ARG A 87 17.94 -34.44 0.20
CA ARG A 87 19.20 -34.35 0.94
C ARG A 87 19.58 -35.67 1.60
N TYR A 88 18.64 -36.38 2.21
CA TYR A 88 18.87 -37.67 2.87
C TYR A 88 19.27 -38.76 1.87
N ALA A 89 18.60 -38.82 0.72
CA ALA A 89 18.92 -39.75 -0.35
C ALA A 89 20.33 -39.52 -0.93
N PHE A 90 20.76 -38.26 -1.04
CA PHE A 90 22.11 -37.90 -1.44
C PHE A 90 23.17 -38.39 -0.45
N VAL A 91 23.00 -38.07 0.84
CA VAL A 91 23.96 -38.43 1.89
C VAL A 91 24.16 -39.95 1.97
N ASN A 92 23.08 -40.72 1.83
CA ASN A 92 23.13 -42.18 1.94
C ASN A 92 23.46 -42.89 0.62
N LYS A 93 23.73 -42.17 -0.47
CA LYS A 93 24.07 -42.72 -1.79
C LYS A 93 23.08 -43.77 -2.31
N TRP A 94 21.78 -43.61 -2.03
CA TRP A 94 20.76 -44.59 -2.40
C TRP A 94 20.64 -44.82 -3.92
N MET A 95 20.93 -43.79 -4.72
CA MET A 95 20.81 -43.81 -6.19
C MET A 95 21.65 -42.65 -6.77
N SER A 96 21.91 -42.66 -8.08
CA SER A 96 22.66 -41.60 -8.76
C SER A 96 21.97 -40.23 -8.60
N GLY A 97 22.75 -39.14 -8.48
CA GLY A 97 22.21 -37.79 -8.31
C GLY A 97 21.27 -37.36 -9.45
N ALA A 98 21.59 -37.76 -10.68
CA ALA A 98 20.77 -37.50 -11.85
C ALA A 98 19.36 -38.10 -11.74
N THR A 99 19.27 -39.34 -11.25
CA THR A 99 17.99 -40.04 -11.15
C THR A 99 17.05 -39.36 -10.16
N TRP A 100 17.56 -38.85 -9.03
CA TRP A 100 16.73 -38.15 -8.04
C TRP A 100 16.17 -36.82 -8.54
N ILE A 101 16.97 -36.05 -9.29
CA ILE A 101 16.53 -34.78 -9.88
C ILE A 101 15.40 -35.02 -10.87
N TRP A 102 15.60 -35.93 -11.82
CA TRP A 102 14.60 -36.25 -12.84
C TRP A 102 13.36 -36.92 -12.23
N LEU A 103 13.54 -37.80 -11.24
CA LEU A 103 12.42 -38.39 -10.51
C LEU A 103 11.59 -37.30 -9.81
N GLY A 104 12.23 -36.34 -9.13
CA GLY A 104 11.54 -35.24 -8.48
C GLY A 104 10.75 -34.36 -9.46
N VAL A 105 11.35 -34.03 -10.61
CA VAL A 105 10.66 -33.30 -11.70
C VAL A 105 9.49 -34.11 -12.26
N CYS A 106 9.67 -35.41 -12.51
CA CYS A 106 8.62 -36.30 -12.99
C CYS A 106 7.47 -36.39 -11.99
N VAL A 107 7.76 -36.57 -10.70
CA VAL A 107 6.76 -36.59 -9.62
C VAL A 107 6.02 -35.26 -9.58
N GLY A 108 6.72 -34.12 -9.65
CA GLY A 108 6.09 -32.81 -9.69
C GLY A 108 5.13 -32.64 -10.87
N ILE A 109 5.53 -33.07 -12.07
CA ILE A 109 4.68 -33.06 -13.28
C ILE A 109 3.47 -33.98 -13.09
N VAL A 110 3.66 -35.21 -12.60
CA VAL A 110 2.57 -36.16 -12.34
C VAL A 110 1.57 -35.59 -11.34
N VAL A 111 2.03 -34.91 -10.29
CA VAL A 111 1.16 -34.23 -9.31
C VAL A 111 0.38 -33.09 -9.97
N ILE A 112 1.03 -32.27 -10.81
CA ILE A 112 0.36 -31.18 -11.55
C ILE A 112 -0.70 -31.76 -12.51
N VAL A 113 -0.38 -32.78 -13.29
CA VAL A 113 -1.32 -33.39 -14.25
C VAL A 113 -2.44 -34.12 -13.50
N GLY A 114 -2.12 -34.88 -12.46
CA GLY A 114 -3.08 -35.60 -11.63
C GLY A 114 -4.04 -34.69 -10.89
N SER A 115 -3.62 -33.47 -10.54
CA SER A 115 -4.49 -32.46 -9.93
C SER A 115 -5.71 -32.09 -10.79
N GLU A 116 -5.64 -32.33 -12.10
CA GLU A 116 -6.71 -32.06 -13.06
C GLU A 116 -7.91 -33.00 -12.84
N TRP A 117 -7.65 -34.22 -12.39
CA TRP A 117 -8.71 -35.17 -12.03
C TRP A 117 -9.54 -34.67 -10.84
N PHE A 118 -8.88 -34.14 -9.81
CA PHE A 118 -9.55 -33.54 -8.65
C PHE A 118 -10.34 -32.28 -9.03
N ARG A 119 -9.85 -31.53 -10.02
CA ARG A 119 -10.56 -30.37 -10.58
C ARG A 119 -11.87 -30.78 -11.23
N ARG A 120 -11.87 -31.85 -12.04
CA ARG A 120 -13.08 -32.38 -12.69
C ARG A 120 -14.14 -32.84 -11.69
N ARG A 121 -13.73 -33.25 -10.48
CA ARG A 121 -14.62 -33.64 -9.37
C ARG A 121 -15.11 -32.48 -8.50
N GLY A 122 -14.78 -31.24 -8.86
CA GLY A 122 -15.26 -30.04 -8.16
C GLY A 122 -14.33 -29.51 -7.05
N TYR A 123 -13.22 -30.18 -6.74
CA TYR A 123 -12.30 -29.78 -5.66
C TYR A 123 -11.26 -28.74 -6.12
N ARG A 124 -11.70 -27.49 -6.39
CA ARG A 124 -10.82 -26.42 -6.92
C ARG A 124 -9.64 -26.07 -6.01
N VAL A 125 -9.88 -25.90 -4.71
CA VAL A 125 -8.84 -25.47 -3.74
C VAL A 125 -7.74 -26.54 -3.60
N LEU A 126 -8.14 -27.82 -3.58
CA LEU A 126 -7.20 -28.94 -3.50
C LEU A 126 -6.38 -29.07 -4.78
N SER A 127 -7.02 -28.98 -5.95
CA SER A 127 -6.33 -29.00 -7.25
C SER A 127 -5.28 -27.89 -7.34
N LEU A 128 -5.62 -26.68 -6.89
CA LEU A 128 -4.71 -25.54 -6.91
C LEU A 128 -3.48 -25.76 -6.02
N SER A 129 -3.69 -26.28 -4.81
CA SER A 129 -2.60 -26.63 -3.92
C SER A 129 -1.72 -27.73 -4.49
N LEU A 130 -2.30 -28.77 -5.09
CA LEU A 130 -1.53 -29.83 -5.75
C LEU A 130 -0.67 -29.27 -6.89
N LYS A 131 -1.18 -28.34 -7.71
CA LYS A 131 -0.40 -27.66 -8.75
C LYS A 131 0.75 -26.86 -8.17
N ALA A 132 0.51 -26.13 -7.08
CA ALA A 132 1.55 -25.40 -6.36
C ALA A 132 2.61 -26.34 -5.77
N THR A 133 2.20 -27.44 -5.13
CA THR A 133 3.11 -28.45 -4.58
C THR A 133 3.95 -29.09 -5.66
N GLY A 134 3.33 -29.55 -6.76
CA GLY A 134 4.06 -30.17 -7.86
C GLY A 134 5.04 -29.20 -8.52
N GLY A 135 4.66 -27.92 -8.67
CA GLY A 135 5.57 -26.87 -9.13
C GLY A 135 6.74 -26.63 -8.17
N GLY A 136 6.48 -26.58 -6.86
CA GLY A 136 7.50 -26.41 -5.83
C GLY A 136 8.46 -27.61 -5.74
N VAL A 137 7.96 -28.84 -5.89
CA VAL A 137 8.78 -30.05 -5.92
C VAL A 137 9.71 -30.04 -7.13
N SER A 138 9.20 -29.69 -8.31
CA SER A 138 10.03 -29.54 -9.52
C SER A 138 11.08 -28.44 -9.35
N TYR A 139 10.71 -27.31 -8.73
CA TYR A 139 11.63 -26.20 -8.46
C TYR A 139 12.77 -26.62 -7.54
N LEU A 140 12.45 -27.24 -6.40
CA LEU A 140 13.44 -27.74 -5.45
C LEU A 140 14.34 -28.81 -6.05
N SER A 141 13.81 -29.67 -6.92
CA SER A 141 14.58 -30.72 -7.59
C SER A 141 15.62 -30.15 -8.55
N LEU A 142 15.23 -29.14 -9.35
CA LEU A 142 16.15 -28.45 -10.25
C LEU A 142 17.23 -27.69 -9.48
N TRP A 143 16.84 -26.92 -8.45
CA TRP A 143 17.79 -26.20 -7.60
C TRP A 143 18.77 -27.15 -6.88
N ALA A 144 18.29 -28.26 -6.34
CA ALA A 144 19.12 -29.29 -5.73
C ALA A 144 20.13 -29.88 -6.73
N GLY A 145 19.76 -30.01 -8.00
CA GLY A 145 20.65 -30.49 -9.04
C GLY A 145 21.90 -29.64 -9.24
N LEU A 146 21.79 -28.33 -9.04
CA LEU A 146 22.93 -27.41 -9.03
C LEU A 146 23.69 -27.46 -7.70
N GLU A 147 23.00 -27.19 -6.59
CA GLU A 147 23.65 -26.89 -5.31
C GLU A 147 24.14 -28.15 -4.57
N LEU A 148 23.30 -29.20 -4.54
CA LEU A 148 23.57 -30.41 -3.77
C LEU A 148 24.33 -31.45 -4.59
N TYR A 149 23.90 -31.67 -5.84
CA TYR A 149 24.44 -32.74 -6.69
C TYR A 149 25.52 -32.28 -7.68
N LYS A 150 25.69 -30.96 -7.89
CA LYS A 150 26.63 -30.36 -8.86
C LYS A 150 26.53 -30.97 -10.26
N LEU A 151 25.33 -31.39 -10.63
CA LEU A 151 25.07 -32.22 -11.80
C LEU A 151 24.61 -31.38 -12.99
N LEU A 152 23.90 -30.29 -12.70
CA LEU A 152 23.46 -29.30 -13.68
C LEU A 152 24.39 -28.10 -13.68
N SER A 153 24.63 -27.53 -14.86
CA SER A 153 25.32 -26.25 -14.96
C SER A 153 24.42 -25.09 -14.48
N GLY A 154 25.04 -23.95 -14.15
CA GLY A 154 24.28 -22.76 -13.74
C GLY A 154 23.28 -22.29 -14.80
N LEU A 155 23.64 -22.39 -16.09
CA LEU A 155 22.79 -22.01 -17.21
C LEU A 155 21.61 -22.98 -17.42
N GLU A 156 21.84 -24.29 -17.28
CA GLU A 156 20.78 -25.31 -17.36
C GLU A 156 19.76 -25.13 -16.24
N THR A 157 20.24 -24.91 -15.02
CA THR A 157 19.37 -24.74 -13.86
C THR A 157 18.59 -23.43 -13.96
N PHE A 158 19.25 -22.34 -14.34
CA PHE A 158 18.59 -21.05 -14.53
C PHE A 158 17.50 -21.12 -15.60
N SER A 159 17.81 -21.67 -16.78
CA SER A 159 16.83 -21.83 -17.87
C SER A 159 15.68 -22.75 -17.46
N GLY A 160 15.96 -23.86 -16.79
CA GLY A 160 14.95 -24.78 -16.27
C GLY A 160 13.99 -24.12 -15.27
N LEU A 161 14.51 -23.34 -14.31
CA LEU A 161 13.69 -22.64 -13.31
C LEU A 161 12.86 -21.51 -13.93
N VAL A 162 13.40 -20.79 -14.92
CA VAL A 162 12.65 -19.78 -15.68
C VAL A 162 11.52 -20.43 -16.47
N ILE A 163 11.80 -21.50 -17.21
CA ILE A 163 10.77 -22.24 -17.97
C ILE A 163 9.69 -22.77 -17.03
N LEU A 164 10.07 -23.37 -15.90
CA LEU A 164 9.11 -23.85 -14.90
C LEU A 164 8.23 -22.72 -14.37
N SER A 165 8.82 -21.57 -14.03
CA SER A 165 8.07 -20.41 -13.54
C SER A 165 7.08 -19.87 -14.58
N LEU A 166 7.48 -19.83 -15.86
CA LEU A 166 6.62 -19.47 -16.98
C LEU A 166 5.46 -20.46 -17.17
N LEU A 167 5.72 -21.77 -17.04
CA LEU A 167 4.67 -22.80 -17.11
C LEU A 167 3.66 -22.65 -15.98
N ILE A 168 4.12 -22.40 -14.75
CA ILE A 168 3.23 -22.16 -13.60
C ILE A 168 2.42 -20.86 -13.81
N ALA A 169 3.04 -19.80 -14.34
CA ALA A 169 2.35 -18.56 -14.67
C ALA A 169 1.30 -18.75 -15.79
N ALA A 170 1.61 -19.54 -16.82
CA ALA A 170 0.66 -19.88 -17.88
C ALA A 170 -0.54 -20.67 -17.35
N LEU A 171 -0.31 -21.63 -16.44
CA LEU A 171 -1.37 -22.33 -15.72
C LEU A 171 -2.20 -21.37 -14.86
N ALA A 172 -1.55 -20.41 -14.17
CA ALA A 172 -2.23 -19.41 -13.36
C ALA A 172 -3.21 -18.57 -14.20
N LEU A 173 -2.78 -18.13 -15.39
CA LEU A 173 -3.61 -17.37 -16.33
C LEU A 173 -4.76 -18.22 -16.88
N ARG A 174 -4.50 -19.47 -17.24
CA ARG A 174 -5.51 -20.41 -17.75
C ARG A 174 -6.59 -20.69 -16.71
N GLU A 175 -6.20 -20.83 -15.45
CA GLU A 175 -7.12 -21.17 -14.36
C GLU A 175 -7.70 -19.95 -13.65
N SER A 176 -7.29 -18.75 -14.05
CA SER A 176 -7.61 -17.50 -13.35
C SER A 176 -7.33 -17.62 -11.85
N ALA A 177 -6.19 -18.21 -11.51
CA ALA A 177 -5.79 -18.48 -10.13
C ALA A 177 -4.67 -17.55 -9.66
N GLU A 178 -5.04 -16.56 -8.85
CA GLU A 178 -4.11 -15.59 -8.25
C GLU A 178 -2.99 -16.27 -7.44
N VAL A 179 -3.29 -17.35 -6.72
CA VAL A 179 -2.32 -18.05 -5.88
C VAL A 179 -1.19 -18.69 -6.69
N LEU A 180 -1.49 -19.25 -7.87
CA LEU A 180 -0.47 -19.84 -8.74
C LEU A 180 0.42 -18.77 -9.36
N ALA A 181 -0.17 -17.62 -9.72
CA ALA A 181 0.59 -16.49 -10.23
C ALA A 181 1.52 -15.94 -9.14
N ALA A 182 1.04 -15.80 -7.91
CA ALA A 182 1.86 -15.41 -6.77
C ALA A 182 3.04 -16.37 -6.55
N MET A 183 2.79 -17.69 -6.60
CA MET A 183 3.86 -18.70 -6.47
C MET A 183 4.89 -18.62 -7.59
N ALA A 184 4.45 -18.45 -8.84
CA ALA A 184 5.34 -18.28 -9.98
C ALA A 184 6.22 -17.02 -9.85
N LEU A 185 5.64 -15.91 -9.36
CA LEU A 185 6.39 -14.69 -9.09
C LEU A 185 7.41 -14.89 -7.97
N VAL A 186 7.02 -15.49 -6.84
CA VAL A 186 7.95 -15.79 -5.74
C VAL A 186 9.10 -16.67 -6.23
N ALA A 187 8.80 -17.73 -6.98
CA ALA A 187 9.81 -18.62 -7.55
C ALA A 187 10.75 -17.89 -8.52
N GLY A 188 10.19 -17.01 -9.38
CA GLY A 188 10.97 -16.16 -10.27
C GLY A 188 11.92 -15.24 -9.52
N PHE A 189 11.40 -14.41 -8.61
CA PHE A 189 12.23 -13.52 -7.80
C PHE A 189 13.24 -14.26 -6.91
N LEU A 190 12.97 -15.51 -6.51
CA LEU A 190 13.90 -16.33 -5.72
C LEU A 190 15.04 -16.92 -6.56
N THR A 191 14.82 -17.15 -7.85
CA THR A 191 15.79 -17.81 -8.75
C THR A 191 17.16 -17.15 -8.77
N PRO A 192 17.30 -15.82 -9.00
CA PRO A 192 18.61 -15.17 -9.01
C PRO A 192 19.26 -15.04 -7.63
N LEU A 193 18.52 -15.25 -6.53
CA LEU A 193 19.11 -15.34 -5.18
C LEU A 193 19.77 -16.69 -4.93
N LEU A 194 19.24 -17.73 -5.57
CA LEU A 194 19.72 -19.10 -5.43
C LEU A 194 20.83 -19.44 -6.42
N ILE A 195 20.88 -18.76 -7.57
CA ILE A 195 21.82 -19.05 -8.65
C ILE A 195 22.58 -17.77 -8.99
N SER A 196 23.92 -17.84 -8.97
CA SER A 196 24.76 -16.72 -9.44
C SER A 196 24.61 -16.55 -10.95
N ILE A 197 24.14 -15.39 -11.39
CA ILE A 197 24.01 -15.05 -12.82
C ILE A 197 25.41 -14.83 -13.41
N PRO A 198 25.78 -15.52 -14.50
CA PRO A 198 27.13 -15.43 -15.08
C PRO A 198 27.51 -14.08 -15.70
N SER A 199 26.54 -13.21 -16.00
CA SER A 199 26.66 -12.11 -16.96
C SER A 199 26.65 -10.69 -16.37
N GLY A 200 26.96 -10.52 -15.07
CA GLY A 200 27.11 -9.21 -14.43
C GLY A 200 25.80 -8.54 -13.99
N GLY A 201 25.87 -7.30 -13.50
CA GLY A 201 24.73 -6.62 -12.89
C GLY A 201 23.65 -6.20 -13.88
N ALA A 202 24.04 -5.79 -15.09
CA ALA A 202 23.10 -5.41 -16.14
C ALA A 202 22.13 -6.55 -16.54
N ALA A 203 22.61 -7.80 -16.56
CA ALA A 203 21.78 -8.96 -16.87
C ALA A 203 20.73 -9.21 -15.78
N LEU A 204 21.11 -9.08 -14.51
CA LEU A 204 20.17 -9.19 -13.39
C LEU A 204 19.11 -8.08 -13.44
N LEU A 205 19.51 -6.84 -13.70
CA LEU A 205 18.58 -5.71 -13.80
C LEU A 205 17.59 -5.91 -14.97
N THR A 206 18.06 -6.44 -16.09
CA THR A 206 17.20 -6.77 -17.24
C THR A 206 16.20 -7.87 -16.86
N TYR A 207 16.64 -8.90 -16.15
CA TYR A 207 15.78 -9.97 -15.64
C TYR A 207 14.68 -9.42 -14.73
N ILE A 208 15.05 -8.57 -13.76
CA ILE A 208 14.11 -7.90 -12.85
C ILE A 208 13.10 -7.07 -13.65
N GLY A 209 13.55 -6.30 -14.64
CA GLY A 209 12.67 -5.47 -15.48
C GLY A 209 11.65 -6.29 -16.27
N ILE A 210 12.05 -7.45 -16.78
CA ILE A 210 11.13 -8.39 -17.46
C ILE A 210 10.07 -8.91 -16.47
N PHE A 211 10.49 -9.28 -15.25
CA PHE A 211 9.57 -9.73 -14.20
C PHE A 211 8.63 -8.62 -13.71
N ASP A 212 9.10 -7.38 -13.62
CA ASP A 212 8.28 -6.23 -13.25
C ASP A 212 7.25 -5.90 -14.34
N CYS A 213 7.64 -5.97 -15.61
CA CYS A 213 6.72 -5.88 -16.73
C CYS A 213 5.66 -7.00 -16.69
N ALA A 214 6.05 -8.23 -16.36
CA ALA A 214 5.12 -9.34 -16.18
C ALA A 214 4.14 -9.07 -15.03
N CYS A 215 4.63 -8.59 -13.87
CA CYS A 215 3.79 -8.18 -12.74
C CYS A 215 2.81 -7.06 -13.14
N ALA A 216 3.28 -6.06 -13.87
CA ALA A 216 2.45 -4.97 -14.38
C ALA A 216 1.40 -5.47 -15.40
N ALA A 217 1.73 -6.46 -16.23
CA ALA A 217 0.77 -7.07 -17.15
C ALA A 217 -0.32 -7.87 -16.40
N LEU A 218 -0.01 -8.48 -15.25
CA LEU A 218 -0.99 -9.21 -14.44
C LEU A 218 -2.07 -8.28 -13.84
N VAL A 219 -1.77 -6.98 -13.68
CA VAL A 219 -2.76 -5.94 -13.28
C VAL A 219 -3.92 -5.83 -14.28
N LEU A 220 -3.73 -6.28 -15.52
CA LEU A 220 -4.81 -6.29 -16.51
C LEU A 220 -6.01 -7.14 -16.04
N LYS A 221 -5.80 -8.15 -15.18
CA LYS A 221 -6.86 -8.95 -14.57
C LYS A 221 -7.52 -8.20 -13.39
N PRO A 222 -8.87 -8.10 -13.35
CA PRO A 222 -9.58 -7.13 -12.50
C PRO A 222 -9.40 -7.24 -10.97
N ASP A 223 -8.78 -8.27 -10.40
CA ASP A 223 -8.60 -8.41 -8.95
C ASP A 223 -7.14 -8.64 -8.51
N TRP A 224 -6.21 -8.74 -9.45
CA TRP A 224 -4.86 -9.25 -9.19
C TRP A 224 -3.84 -8.18 -8.80
N TRP A 225 -4.31 -6.99 -8.42
CA TRP A 225 -3.43 -5.86 -8.09
C TRP A 225 -2.51 -6.13 -6.89
N LYS A 226 -2.88 -7.07 -6.01
CA LYS A 226 -2.02 -7.50 -4.89
C LYS A 226 -0.74 -8.20 -5.36
N LEU A 227 -0.75 -8.82 -6.54
CA LEU A 227 0.47 -9.41 -7.12
C LEU A 227 1.51 -8.34 -7.44
N LEU A 228 1.06 -7.11 -7.74
CA LEU A 228 1.96 -5.99 -7.97
C LEU A 228 2.74 -5.60 -6.70
N THR A 229 2.13 -5.75 -5.51
CA THR A 229 2.85 -5.50 -4.25
C THR A 229 3.92 -6.55 -4.00
N LEU A 230 3.67 -7.80 -4.42
CA LEU A 230 4.65 -8.87 -4.34
C LEU A 230 5.81 -8.63 -5.31
N GLY A 231 5.53 -8.17 -6.53
CA GLY A 231 6.55 -7.73 -7.48
C GLY A 231 7.42 -6.62 -6.90
N PHE A 232 6.80 -5.57 -6.36
CA PHE A 232 7.51 -4.43 -5.75
C PHE A 232 8.46 -4.86 -4.63
N LEU A 233 8.03 -5.76 -3.74
CA LEU A 233 8.87 -6.31 -2.68
C LEU A 233 10.02 -7.16 -3.23
N GLY A 234 9.74 -7.97 -4.26
CA GLY A 234 10.75 -8.77 -4.96
C GLY A 234 11.85 -7.92 -5.58
N THR A 235 11.48 -6.83 -6.26
CA THR A 235 12.42 -5.86 -6.84
C THR A 235 13.30 -5.21 -5.78
N ILE A 236 12.71 -4.76 -4.66
CA ILE A 236 13.48 -4.17 -3.55
C ILE A 236 14.49 -5.18 -2.99
N LEU A 237 14.04 -6.42 -2.74
CA LEU A 237 14.89 -7.48 -2.21
C LEU A 237 16.07 -7.75 -3.16
N LEU A 238 15.79 -7.97 -4.45
CA LEU A 238 16.82 -8.28 -5.43
C LEU A 238 17.79 -7.14 -5.65
N CYS A 239 17.30 -5.92 -5.87
CA CYS A 239 18.16 -4.74 -6.01
C CYS A 239 19.06 -4.54 -4.79
N SER A 240 18.53 -4.74 -3.58
CA SER A 240 19.32 -4.62 -2.35
C SER A 240 20.40 -5.71 -2.30
N THR A 241 20.05 -6.97 -2.54
CA THR A 241 21.02 -8.07 -2.50
C THR A 241 22.12 -7.93 -3.55
N TRP A 242 21.77 -7.48 -4.75
CA TRP A 242 22.73 -7.21 -5.81
C TRP A 242 23.67 -6.07 -5.44
N TYR A 243 23.12 -4.97 -4.90
CA TYR A 243 23.93 -3.83 -4.47
C TYR A 243 25.02 -4.22 -3.46
N PHE A 244 24.65 -5.00 -2.43
CA PHE A 244 25.59 -5.38 -1.38
C PHE A 244 26.58 -6.49 -1.78
N LYS A 245 26.21 -7.37 -2.72
CA LYS A 245 27.04 -8.55 -3.06
C LYS A 245 27.86 -8.41 -4.32
N GLN A 246 27.38 -7.66 -5.31
CA GLN A 246 27.87 -7.74 -6.69
C GLN A 246 28.09 -6.39 -7.36
N TYR A 247 27.68 -5.27 -6.73
CA TYR A 247 27.81 -3.97 -7.36
C TYR A 247 29.27 -3.55 -7.58
N VAL A 248 29.57 -3.18 -8.82
CA VAL A 248 30.86 -2.61 -9.20
C VAL A 248 30.63 -1.17 -9.69
N PRO A 249 31.39 -0.18 -9.21
CA PRO A 249 31.18 1.23 -9.58
C PRO A 249 31.22 1.52 -11.10
N GLY A 250 31.91 0.68 -11.88
CA GLY A 250 31.95 0.78 -13.35
C GLY A 250 30.61 0.55 -14.05
N GLU A 251 29.60 0.01 -13.36
CA GLU A 251 28.26 -0.24 -13.91
C GLU A 251 27.24 0.85 -13.51
N LEU A 252 27.66 2.07 -13.18
CA LEU A 252 26.75 3.14 -12.73
C LEU A 252 25.59 3.40 -13.72
N PHE A 253 25.89 3.52 -15.02
CA PHE A 253 24.89 3.86 -16.03
C PHE A 253 23.77 2.81 -16.18
N PRO A 254 24.07 1.50 -16.38
CA PRO A 254 23.01 0.49 -16.44
C PRO A 254 22.25 0.36 -15.11
N SER A 255 22.90 0.64 -13.98
CA SER A 255 22.26 0.61 -12.65
C SER A 255 21.21 1.71 -12.49
N VAL A 256 21.58 2.95 -12.83
CA VAL A 256 20.66 4.09 -12.82
C VAL A 256 19.52 3.86 -13.81
N ALA A 257 19.83 3.39 -15.02
CA ALA A 257 18.81 3.08 -16.03
C ALA A 257 17.83 2.00 -15.54
N GLY A 258 18.33 0.89 -14.98
CA GLY A 258 17.49 -0.20 -14.47
C GLY A 258 16.57 0.25 -13.34
N VAL A 259 17.10 0.95 -12.33
CA VAL A 259 16.32 1.48 -11.20
C VAL A 259 15.29 2.51 -11.67
N THR A 260 15.60 3.32 -12.68
CA THR A 260 14.65 4.26 -13.30
C THR A 260 13.52 3.54 -14.03
N VAL A 261 13.84 2.47 -14.77
CA VAL A 261 12.85 1.64 -15.45
C VAL A 261 11.89 1.01 -14.43
N PHE A 262 12.40 0.47 -13.32
CA PHE A 262 11.55 -0.12 -12.27
C PHE A 262 10.62 0.94 -11.66
N PHE A 263 11.15 2.12 -11.34
CA PHE A 263 10.36 3.25 -10.86
C PHE A 263 9.20 3.58 -11.80
N VAL A 264 9.47 3.68 -13.11
CA VAL A 264 8.47 3.99 -14.14
C VAL A 264 7.42 2.87 -14.25
N ILE A 265 7.84 1.61 -14.27
CA ILE A 265 6.93 0.45 -14.33
C ILE A 265 5.95 0.48 -13.15
N PHE A 266 6.45 0.58 -11.92
CA PHE A 266 5.58 0.59 -10.74
C PHE A 266 4.73 1.85 -10.65
N CYS A 267 5.28 3.02 -11.01
CA CYS A 267 4.52 4.27 -11.06
C CYS A 267 3.31 4.15 -12.01
N PHE A 268 3.52 3.59 -13.20
CA PHE A 268 2.45 3.39 -14.18
C PHE A 268 1.48 2.28 -13.75
N ALA A 269 1.99 1.15 -13.25
CA ALA A 269 1.17 0.02 -12.86
C ALA A 269 0.23 0.35 -11.69
N PHE A 270 0.72 0.98 -10.62
CA PHE A 270 -0.13 1.41 -9.50
C PHE A 270 -1.14 2.48 -9.92
N ARG A 271 -0.76 3.37 -10.84
CA ARG A 271 -1.70 4.34 -11.43
C ARG A 271 -2.84 3.66 -12.18
N CYS A 272 -2.54 2.62 -12.96
CA CYS A 272 -3.53 1.82 -13.68
C CYS A 272 -4.47 1.09 -12.72
N VAL A 273 -3.94 0.47 -11.66
CA VAL A 273 -4.74 -0.15 -10.58
C VAL A 273 -5.71 0.88 -9.99
N ARG A 274 -5.21 2.06 -9.62
CA ARG A 274 -6.02 3.10 -9.00
C ARG A 274 -7.18 3.54 -9.87
N ARG A 275 -6.95 3.77 -11.17
CA ARG A 275 -7.99 4.22 -12.09
C ARG A 275 -9.14 3.21 -12.25
N ARG A 276 -8.93 1.95 -11.87
CA ARG A 276 -9.93 0.87 -11.91
C ARG A 276 -10.67 0.67 -10.58
N LEU A 277 -10.10 1.09 -9.45
CA LEU A 277 -10.72 0.91 -8.13
C LEU A 277 -11.75 2.03 -7.85
N PRO A 278 -12.96 1.71 -7.38
CA PRO A 278 -13.96 2.71 -7.01
C PRO A 278 -13.48 3.57 -5.82
N GLY A 279 -13.55 4.90 -6.00
CA GLY A 279 -12.87 5.94 -5.21
C GLY A 279 -12.95 5.88 -3.67
N PRO A 280 -14.07 5.49 -3.03
CA PRO A 280 -14.14 5.51 -1.56
C PRO A 280 -13.37 4.37 -0.87
N ARG A 281 -13.01 3.31 -1.61
CA ARG A 281 -12.44 2.06 -1.05
C ARG A 281 -10.99 1.80 -1.46
N ALA A 282 -10.26 2.81 -1.93
CA ALA A 282 -8.84 2.64 -2.21
C ALA A 282 -8.12 2.21 -0.90
N PRO A 283 -7.44 1.05 -0.88
CA PRO A 283 -6.80 0.56 0.32
C PRO A 283 -5.62 1.48 0.70
N HIS A 284 -5.43 1.75 1.99
CA HIS A 284 -4.28 2.52 2.51
C HIS A 284 -2.93 1.99 2.03
N LEU A 285 -2.86 0.68 1.74
CA LEU A 285 -1.68 0.05 1.16
C LEU A 285 -1.29 0.65 -0.20
N LEU A 286 -2.25 1.00 -1.05
CA LEU A 286 -1.98 1.59 -2.36
C LEU A 286 -1.34 2.98 -2.23
N THR A 287 -1.89 3.82 -1.34
CA THR A 287 -1.32 5.14 -1.06
C THR A 287 0.07 5.05 -0.44
N LEU A 288 0.31 4.07 0.44
CA LEU A 288 1.62 3.85 1.03
C LEU A 288 2.66 3.49 -0.03
N ILE A 289 2.32 2.59 -0.96
CA ILE A 289 3.25 2.17 -2.01
C ILE A 289 3.50 3.29 -3.03
N GLU A 290 2.49 4.10 -3.36
CA GLU A 290 2.67 5.27 -4.23
C GLU A 290 3.65 6.31 -3.65
N VAL A 291 3.74 6.41 -2.32
CA VAL A 291 4.74 7.24 -1.61
C VAL A 291 6.09 6.51 -1.49
N ALA A 292 6.08 5.19 -1.25
CA ALA A 292 7.28 4.39 -1.10
C ALA A 292 8.09 4.30 -2.40
N ASN A 293 7.43 4.14 -3.56
CA ASN A 293 8.10 3.98 -4.86
C ASN A 293 9.10 5.11 -5.19
N PRO A 294 8.71 6.40 -5.22
CA PRO A 294 9.66 7.48 -5.50
C PRO A 294 10.69 7.69 -4.39
N SER A 295 10.33 7.39 -3.13
CA SER A 295 11.24 7.49 -1.99
C SER A 295 12.37 6.47 -2.08
N LEU A 296 12.03 5.23 -2.43
CA LEU A 296 13.00 4.14 -2.63
C LEU A 296 13.81 4.34 -3.90
N TYR A 297 13.20 4.86 -4.97
CA TYR A 297 13.93 5.26 -6.19
C TYR A 297 14.99 6.32 -5.88
N LEU A 298 14.62 7.37 -5.14
CA LEU A 298 15.58 8.39 -4.73
C LEU A 298 16.66 7.84 -3.80
N ALA A 299 16.30 6.98 -2.85
CA ALA A 299 17.27 6.33 -1.97
C ALA A 299 18.27 5.47 -2.77
N ALA A 300 17.80 4.72 -3.76
CA ALA A 300 18.64 3.92 -4.63
C ALA A 300 19.57 4.81 -5.48
N LEU A 301 19.07 5.91 -6.05
CA LEU A 301 19.91 6.88 -6.75
C LEU A 301 20.96 7.50 -5.83
N TYR A 302 20.58 7.89 -4.60
CA TYR A 302 21.52 8.44 -3.63
C TYR A 302 22.66 7.47 -3.33
N VAL A 303 22.33 6.21 -3.06
CA VAL A 303 23.28 5.14 -2.77
C VAL A 303 24.23 4.87 -3.95
N LEU A 304 23.72 4.93 -5.19
CA LEU A 304 24.53 4.77 -6.41
C LEU A 304 25.41 6.00 -6.70
N ALA A 305 24.87 7.21 -6.52
CA ALA A 305 25.56 8.46 -6.85
C ALA A 305 26.60 8.89 -5.79
N ASN A 306 26.47 8.43 -4.54
CA ASN A 306 27.37 8.73 -3.42
C ASN A 306 28.84 8.37 -3.72
N GLN A 307 29.11 7.52 -4.71
CA GLN A 307 30.47 7.14 -5.09
C GLN A 307 31.08 7.99 -6.23
N ALA A 308 30.28 8.79 -6.96
CA ALA A 308 30.75 9.50 -8.15
C ALA A 308 30.48 11.02 -8.09
N HIS A 309 29.23 11.46 -7.94
CA HIS A 309 28.86 12.86 -8.07
C HIS A 309 27.59 13.23 -7.27
N HIS A 310 27.74 13.75 -6.05
CA HIS A 310 26.62 14.15 -5.20
C HIS A 310 25.69 15.19 -5.84
N HIS A 311 26.22 16.16 -6.59
CA HIS A 311 25.41 17.20 -7.23
C HIS A 311 24.57 16.69 -8.41
N ALA A 312 24.94 15.55 -9.02
CA ALA A 312 24.16 14.97 -10.11
C ALA A 312 22.76 14.51 -9.67
N LEU A 313 22.54 14.33 -8.36
CA LEU A 313 21.24 13.97 -7.76
C LEU A 313 20.21 15.10 -7.78
N ALA A 314 20.63 16.35 -7.98
CA ALA A 314 19.71 17.48 -8.04
C ALA A 314 18.77 17.39 -9.26
N LEU A 315 19.27 16.89 -10.40
CA LEU A 315 18.48 16.75 -11.62
C LEU A 315 17.33 15.72 -11.50
N PRO A 316 17.57 14.47 -11.05
CA PRO A 316 16.48 13.51 -10.87
C PRO A 316 15.51 13.90 -9.75
N THR A 317 15.96 14.58 -8.68
CA THR A 317 15.05 15.08 -7.63
C THR A 317 14.14 16.20 -8.13
N LEU A 318 14.67 17.14 -8.91
CA LEU A 318 13.85 18.13 -9.63
C LEU A 318 12.88 17.46 -10.61
N GLY A 319 13.36 16.47 -11.36
CA GLY A 319 12.53 15.68 -12.28
C GLY A 319 11.37 14.99 -11.58
N LEU A 320 11.61 14.39 -10.40
CA LEU A 320 10.56 13.82 -9.56
C LEU A 320 9.57 14.89 -9.09
N SER A 321 10.03 16.04 -8.62
CA SER A 321 9.13 17.11 -8.21
C SER A 321 8.22 17.56 -9.36
N ALA A 322 8.79 17.80 -10.54
CA ALA A 322 8.04 18.20 -11.73
C ALA A 322 7.03 17.13 -12.15
N LEU A 323 7.43 15.84 -12.12
CA LEU A 323 6.56 14.71 -12.41
C LEU A 323 5.38 14.65 -11.44
N TYR A 324 5.62 14.70 -10.13
CA TYR A 324 4.56 14.62 -9.12
C TYR A 324 3.64 15.84 -9.14
N LEU A 325 4.14 17.03 -9.46
CA LEU A 325 3.31 18.22 -9.68
C LEU A 325 2.40 18.05 -10.92
N LEU A 326 2.94 17.50 -12.00
CA LEU A 326 2.17 17.19 -13.21
C LEU A 326 1.10 16.14 -12.94
N LEU A 327 1.43 15.09 -12.19
CA LEU A 327 0.47 14.06 -11.77
C LEU A 327 -0.60 14.65 -10.85
N SER A 328 -0.25 15.61 -9.98
CA SER A 328 -1.21 16.33 -9.14
C SER A 328 -2.23 17.09 -9.99
N ARG A 329 -1.76 17.88 -10.98
CA ARG A 329 -2.62 18.63 -11.91
C ARG A 329 -3.53 17.73 -12.75
N GLN A 330 -3.01 16.59 -13.22
CA GLN A 330 -3.81 15.63 -13.98
C GLN A 330 -4.97 15.06 -13.15
N GLU A 331 -4.75 14.82 -11.87
CA GLU A 331 -5.80 14.30 -10.98
C GLU A 331 -6.81 15.37 -10.58
N GLU A 332 -6.36 16.62 -10.37
CA GLU A 332 -7.24 17.77 -10.15
C GLU A 332 -8.22 17.95 -11.32
N ASN A 333 -7.72 17.85 -12.56
CA ASN A 333 -8.54 17.94 -13.77
C ASN A 333 -9.46 16.71 -14.01
N SER A 334 -9.23 15.59 -13.33
CA SER A 334 -10.00 14.35 -13.56
C SER A 334 -11.39 14.36 -12.91
N GLY A 335 -11.67 15.25 -11.95
CA GLY A 335 -13.00 15.43 -11.36
C GLY A 335 -13.59 14.23 -10.58
N LYS A 336 -12.82 13.17 -10.30
CA LYS A 336 -13.32 11.94 -9.67
C LYS A 336 -13.51 12.09 -8.16
N CYS A 337 -14.58 11.50 -7.61
CA CYS A 337 -14.85 11.40 -6.17
C CYS A 337 -13.67 10.64 -5.51
N GLY A 338 -12.83 11.35 -4.74
CA GLY A 338 -11.58 10.83 -4.13
C GLY A 338 -10.26 11.42 -4.68
N ALA A 339 -10.29 12.20 -5.76
CA ALA A 339 -9.10 12.83 -6.34
C ALA A 339 -8.37 13.75 -5.35
N ALA A 340 -9.10 14.47 -4.50
CA ALA A 340 -8.52 15.41 -3.52
C ALA A 340 -7.46 14.78 -2.60
N LYS A 341 -7.66 13.52 -2.16
CA LYS A 341 -6.68 12.82 -1.32
C LYS A 341 -5.36 12.58 -2.08
N PHE A 342 -5.44 12.19 -3.34
CA PHE A 342 -4.25 11.92 -4.16
C PHE A 342 -3.57 13.19 -4.64
N VAL A 343 -4.34 14.23 -4.97
CA VAL A 343 -3.81 15.59 -5.24
C VAL A 343 -3.00 16.08 -4.05
N ALA A 344 -3.50 15.89 -2.82
CA ALA A 344 -2.76 16.24 -1.60
C ALA A 344 -1.45 15.44 -1.46
N VAL A 345 -1.50 14.11 -1.66
CA VAL A 345 -0.31 13.25 -1.60
C VAL A 345 0.75 13.65 -2.65
N TYR A 346 0.35 13.86 -3.90
CA TYR A 346 1.28 14.20 -4.99
C TYR A 346 1.87 15.60 -4.85
N THR A 347 1.08 16.57 -4.41
CA THR A 347 1.61 17.91 -4.13
C THR A 347 2.55 17.87 -2.92
N GLY A 348 2.22 17.10 -1.88
CA GLY A 348 3.12 16.90 -0.73
C GLY A 348 4.46 16.26 -1.12
N LEU A 349 4.43 15.23 -1.98
CA LEU A 349 5.64 14.62 -2.54
C LEU A 349 6.45 15.62 -3.38
N SER A 350 5.79 16.42 -4.22
CA SER A 350 6.46 17.44 -5.04
C SER A 350 7.18 18.48 -4.18
N ILE A 351 6.54 18.97 -3.11
CA ILE A 351 7.16 19.89 -2.13
C ILE A 351 8.34 19.20 -1.45
N ALA A 352 8.16 17.97 -0.95
CA ALA A 352 9.25 17.24 -0.31
C ALA A 352 10.47 17.07 -1.25
N PHE A 353 10.25 16.79 -2.53
CA PHE A 353 11.36 16.69 -3.49
C PHE A 353 12.01 18.04 -3.81
N ILE A 354 11.31 19.16 -3.76
CA ILE A 354 11.90 20.51 -3.86
C ILE A 354 12.80 20.76 -2.65
N ALA A 355 12.29 20.52 -1.44
CA ALA A 355 13.06 20.65 -0.20
C ALA A 355 14.33 19.81 -0.21
N ILE A 356 14.25 18.57 -0.72
CA ILE A 356 15.43 17.70 -0.89
C ILE A 356 16.36 18.23 -1.97
N THR A 357 15.84 18.73 -3.09
CA THR A 357 16.67 19.36 -4.14
C THR A 357 17.46 20.53 -3.55
N LEU A 358 16.81 21.41 -2.80
CA LEU A 358 17.48 22.54 -2.15
C LEU A 358 18.56 22.05 -1.17
N ALA A 359 18.32 20.96 -0.45
CA ALA A 359 19.31 20.33 0.42
C ALA A 359 20.54 19.77 -0.32
N ILE A 360 20.39 19.36 -1.58
CA ILE A 360 21.49 18.86 -2.41
C ILE A 360 22.27 20.01 -3.07
N LEU A 361 21.56 21.08 -3.46
CA LEU A 361 22.12 22.16 -4.27
C LEU A 361 22.71 23.30 -3.43
N LEU A 362 22.12 23.60 -2.27
CA LEU A 362 22.57 24.67 -1.40
C LEU A 362 23.68 24.18 -0.46
N PRO A 363 24.69 25.02 -0.19
CA PRO A 363 25.59 24.82 0.93
C PRO A 363 24.80 24.71 2.25
N LEU A 364 25.31 23.93 3.20
CA LEU A 364 24.70 23.71 4.52
C LEU A 364 24.35 25.02 5.25
N ASP A 365 25.16 26.07 5.01
CA ASP A 365 25.00 27.43 5.57
C ASP A 365 23.74 28.15 5.10
N TRP A 366 23.32 27.93 3.86
CA TRP A 366 22.17 28.60 3.24
C TRP A 366 20.89 27.76 3.28
N LEU A 367 21.02 26.46 3.59
CA LEU A 367 19.92 25.51 3.52
C LEU A 367 18.74 25.89 4.45
N SER A 368 19.00 26.44 5.63
CA SER A 368 17.92 26.85 6.56
C SER A 368 17.07 27.98 5.98
N LEU A 369 17.72 28.98 5.37
CA LEU A 369 17.05 30.06 4.65
C LEU A 369 16.26 29.55 3.43
N GLY A 370 16.79 28.54 2.74
CA GLY A 370 16.10 27.86 1.63
C GLY A 370 14.77 27.23 2.08
N TRP A 371 14.78 26.43 3.15
CA TRP A 371 13.57 25.82 3.68
C TRP A 371 12.58 26.85 4.26
N PHE A 372 13.05 27.96 4.82
CA PHE A 372 12.20 29.07 5.25
C PHE A 372 11.47 29.71 4.06
N ALA A 373 12.19 30.00 2.98
CA ALA A 373 11.62 30.57 1.77
C ALA A 373 10.59 29.61 1.15
N GLU A 374 10.90 28.32 1.08
CA GLU A 374 9.99 27.29 0.58
C GLU A 374 8.72 27.19 1.43
N ALA A 375 8.86 27.08 2.76
CA ALA A 375 7.72 27.02 3.67
C ALA A 375 6.83 28.27 3.55
N ALA A 376 7.43 29.46 3.43
CA ALA A 376 6.70 30.72 3.25
C ALA A 376 5.86 30.71 1.96
N ILE A 377 6.45 30.29 0.84
CA ILE A 377 5.77 30.19 -0.46
C ILE A 377 4.60 29.20 -0.37
N VAL A 378 4.83 28.01 0.21
CA VAL A 378 3.79 26.97 0.32
C VAL A 378 2.64 27.42 1.24
N ILE A 379 2.94 28.12 2.35
CA ILE A 379 1.91 28.71 3.22
C ILE A 379 1.11 29.78 2.47
N ALA A 380 1.77 30.66 1.73
CA ALA A 380 1.10 31.70 0.93
C ALA A 380 0.14 31.08 -0.10
N ILE A 381 0.59 30.05 -0.83
CA ILE A 381 -0.26 29.29 -1.76
C ILE A 381 -1.41 28.60 -1.00
N GLY A 382 -1.14 28.07 0.19
CA GLY A 382 -2.13 27.39 1.02
C GLY A 382 -3.25 28.31 1.50
N PHE A 383 -2.96 29.59 1.73
CA PHE A 383 -3.98 30.61 1.98
C PHE A 383 -4.66 31.06 0.68
N TRP A 384 -3.93 31.28 -0.41
CA TRP A 384 -4.51 31.71 -1.69
C TRP A 384 -5.49 30.70 -2.30
N ARG A 385 -5.30 29.40 -2.01
CA ARG A 385 -6.16 28.32 -2.50
C ARG A 385 -7.09 27.72 -1.45
N ASP A 386 -7.13 28.26 -0.23
CA ASP A 386 -7.93 27.71 0.88
C ASP A 386 -7.67 26.20 1.16
N LEU A 387 -6.44 25.73 1.01
CA LEU A 387 -6.06 24.32 1.17
C LEU A 387 -5.43 24.07 2.56
N PRO A 388 -6.15 23.49 3.55
CA PRO A 388 -5.63 23.28 4.90
C PRO A 388 -4.46 22.28 4.95
N TRP A 389 -4.49 21.23 4.12
CA TRP A 389 -3.43 20.22 4.11
C TRP A 389 -2.10 20.77 3.57
N LEU A 390 -2.14 21.75 2.65
CA LEU A 390 -0.93 22.40 2.12
C LEU A 390 -0.25 23.24 3.20
N ARG A 391 -1.06 23.95 4.00
CA ARG A 391 -0.59 24.70 5.16
C ARG A 391 0.01 23.78 6.25
N LEU A 392 -0.61 22.63 6.51
CA LEU A 392 -0.06 21.63 7.42
C LEU A 392 1.29 21.10 6.92
N GLY A 393 1.41 20.78 5.64
CA GLY A 393 2.67 20.32 5.04
C GLY A 393 3.80 21.34 5.18
N ALA A 394 3.51 22.63 4.93
CA ALA A 394 4.47 23.70 5.09
C ALA A 394 4.87 23.96 6.56
N LEU A 395 3.92 23.81 7.50
CA LEU A 395 4.20 23.87 8.93
C LEU A 395 5.10 22.72 9.38
N LEU A 396 4.93 21.51 8.84
CA LEU A 396 5.82 20.38 9.09
C LEU A 396 7.23 20.64 8.55
N LEU A 397 7.35 21.18 7.34
CA LEU A 397 8.65 21.59 6.76
C LEU A 397 9.31 22.67 7.63
N LEU A 398 8.54 23.67 8.07
CA LEU A 398 9.03 24.71 8.98
C LEU A 398 9.50 24.13 10.31
N CYS A 399 8.76 23.18 10.88
CA CYS A 399 9.15 22.48 12.11
C CYS A 399 10.48 21.75 11.93
N ALA A 400 10.67 21.05 10.79
CA ALA A 400 11.96 20.43 10.47
C ALA A 400 13.10 21.45 10.34
N ALA A 401 12.84 22.61 9.72
CA ALA A 401 13.81 23.70 9.64
C ALA A 401 14.16 24.28 11.01
N VAL A 402 13.18 24.47 11.89
CA VAL A 402 13.39 24.89 13.29
C VAL A 402 14.29 23.88 14.00
N VAL A 403 13.97 22.59 13.93
CA VAL A 403 14.78 21.53 14.55
C VAL A 403 16.22 21.59 14.03
N LYS A 404 16.43 21.73 12.72
CA LYS A 404 17.77 21.88 12.14
C LYS A 404 18.50 23.10 12.69
N VAL A 405 17.83 24.25 12.79
CA VAL A 405 18.45 25.49 13.28
C VAL A 405 18.96 25.32 14.71
N PHE A 406 18.14 24.75 15.61
CA PHE A 406 18.55 24.55 16.99
C PHE A 406 19.55 23.41 17.18
N ALA A 407 19.41 22.32 16.43
CA ALA A 407 20.25 21.12 16.59
C ALA A 407 21.62 21.25 15.90
N TYR A 408 21.70 21.97 14.78
CA TYR A 408 22.91 22.07 13.95
C TYR A 408 23.43 23.50 13.83
N ASP A 409 22.59 24.44 13.41
CA ASP A 409 23.03 25.80 13.04
C ASP A 409 23.63 26.56 14.24
N VAL A 410 23.09 26.36 15.44
CA VAL A 410 23.58 26.99 16.68
C VAL A 410 25.06 26.68 16.95
N TRP A 411 25.46 25.44 16.67
CA TRP A 411 26.74 24.87 17.08
C TRP A 411 27.79 24.88 15.96
N ARG A 412 27.35 24.80 14.70
CA ARG A 412 28.23 24.53 13.56
C ARG A 412 28.42 25.71 12.61
N LEU A 413 27.50 26.69 12.60
CA LEU A 413 27.60 27.84 11.69
C LEU A 413 28.48 28.95 12.25
N SER A 414 29.05 29.73 11.32
CA SER A 414 29.70 31.00 11.67
C SER A 414 28.70 31.99 12.28
N LEU A 415 29.22 32.96 13.04
CA LEU A 415 28.41 33.95 13.73
C LEU A 415 27.43 34.68 12.80
N ALA A 416 27.86 35.00 11.57
CA ALA A 416 27.04 35.69 10.58
C ALA A 416 25.84 34.82 10.14
N TYR A 417 26.09 33.58 9.70
CA TYR A 417 25.02 32.67 9.25
C TYR A 417 24.08 32.27 10.38
N ARG A 418 24.59 32.04 11.58
CA ARG A 418 23.76 31.78 12.76
C ARG A 418 22.80 32.94 13.03
N THR A 419 23.32 34.18 13.01
CA THR A 419 22.50 35.38 13.23
C THR A 419 21.42 35.52 12.15
N LEU A 420 21.78 35.32 10.88
CA LEU A 420 20.83 35.35 9.76
C LEU A 420 19.75 34.27 9.88
N SER A 421 20.11 33.04 10.25
CA SER A 421 19.14 31.95 10.47
C SER A 421 18.14 32.29 11.57
N PHE A 422 18.59 32.85 12.71
CA PHE A 422 17.69 33.23 13.80
C PHE A 422 16.78 34.41 13.45
N ILE A 423 17.32 35.45 12.81
CA ILE A 423 16.53 36.60 12.37
C ILE A 423 15.51 36.16 11.32
N GLY A 424 15.94 35.40 10.32
CA GLY A 424 15.08 34.87 9.26
C GLY A 424 13.96 34.00 9.83
N LEU A 425 14.28 33.10 10.77
CA LEU A 425 13.29 32.27 11.44
C LEU A 425 12.30 33.11 12.24
N GLY A 426 12.77 34.07 13.04
CA GLY A 426 11.94 34.92 13.88
C GLY A 426 10.97 35.76 13.06
N VAL A 427 11.45 36.42 12.01
CA VAL A 427 10.62 37.21 11.09
C VAL A 427 9.57 36.32 10.42
N LEU A 428 9.97 35.13 9.93
CA LEU A 428 9.04 34.21 9.28
C LEU A 428 7.93 33.73 10.24
N LEU A 429 8.28 33.37 11.48
CA LEU A 429 7.29 32.95 12.47
C LEU A 429 6.29 34.06 12.80
N LEU A 430 6.76 35.31 12.93
CA LEU A 430 5.88 36.47 13.14
C LEU A 430 4.95 36.70 11.95
N LEU A 431 5.45 36.60 10.70
CA LEU A 431 4.63 36.72 9.50
C LEU A 431 3.58 35.61 9.39
N ILE A 432 3.94 34.37 9.70
CA ILE A 432 3.01 33.24 9.71
C ILE A 432 1.95 33.45 10.79
N SER A 433 2.35 33.84 12.00
CA SER A 433 1.43 34.15 13.10
C SER A 433 0.43 35.25 12.69
N PHE A 434 0.92 36.33 12.09
CA PHE A 434 0.08 37.41 11.58
C PHE A 434 -0.88 36.93 10.48
N ALA A 435 -0.41 36.12 9.52
CA ALA A 435 -1.25 35.55 8.47
C ALA A 435 -2.37 34.67 9.04
N TYR A 436 -2.07 33.82 10.02
CA TYR A 436 -3.07 33.00 10.69
C TYR A 436 -4.08 33.83 11.49
N GLN A 437 -3.65 34.91 12.16
CA GLN A 437 -4.58 35.82 12.83
C GLN A 437 -5.47 36.58 11.83
N ARG A 438 -4.90 37.05 10.72
CA ARG A 438 -5.61 37.85 9.71
C ARG A 438 -6.62 37.04 8.90
N TYR A 439 -6.26 35.81 8.52
CA TYR A 439 -7.04 34.96 7.61
C TYR A 439 -7.73 33.78 8.31
N GLY A 440 -7.33 33.42 9.54
CA GLY A 440 -7.91 32.30 10.30
C GLY A 440 -9.37 32.50 10.70
N PHE A 441 -9.78 33.73 10.99
CA PHE A 441 -11.18 34.04 11.34
C PHE A 441 -12.17 33.86 10.19
N SER A 442 -11.72 33.97 8.93
CA SER A 442 -12.60 33.85 7.76
C SER A 442 -12.97 32.40 7.40
N MET A 443 -12.25 31.39 7.90
CA MET A 443 -12.46 29.98 7.52
C MET A 443 -13.42 29.20 8.43
N VAL A 444 -13.55 29.58 9.72
CA VAL A 444 -14.52 28.95 10.63
C VAL A 444 -15.96 29.18 10.18
N GLY A 445 -16.24 30.30 9.49
CA GLY A 445 -17.57 30.60 8.93
C GLY A 445 -17.97 29.82 7.66
N ARG A 446 -17.02 29.19 6.95
CA ARG A 446 -17.27 28.46 5.69
C ARG A 446 -17.42 26.95 5.89
N SER A 447 -16.65 26.34 6.80
CA SER A 447 -16.74 24.90 7.07
C SER A 447 -18.09 24.48 7.69
N GLY A 448 -18.85 25.40 8.28
CA GLY A 448 -20.22 25.16 8.75
C GLY A 448 -21.28 25.12 7.63
N LYS A 449 -20.96 25.60 6.43
CA LYS A 449 -21.87 25.54 5.25
C LYS A 449 -21.64 24.29 4.39
N ASP A 450 -20.41 23.81 4.26
CA ASP A 450 -20.07 22.69 3.38
C ASP A 450 -20.24 21.30 4.05
N ALA A 451 -20.39 21.24 5.37
CA ALA A 451 -20.73 20.01 6.08
C ALA A 451 -22.18 19.52 5.81
N GLY A 452 -23.00 20.32 5.12
CA GLY A 452 -24.40 20.02 4.79
C GLY A 452 -24.67 19.54 3.36
N GLY A 453 -23.68 19.48 2.46
CA GLY A 453 -23.95 19.21 1.04
C GLY A 453 -22.76 18.63 0.29
N GLY A 454 -22.71 17.31 0.17
CA GLY A 454 -21.68 16.61 -0.58
C GLY A 454 -21.97 15.12 -0.73
N VAL A 455 -23.24 14.75 -0.93
CA VAL A 455 -23.56 13.44 -1.46
C VAL A 455 -23.09 13.45 -2.91
N CYS A 456 -22.08 12.64 -3.25
CA CYS A 456 -21.72 12.33 -4.64
C CYS A 456 -22.97 11.64 -5.24
N GLU A 457 -23.88 12.42 -5.84
CA GLU A 457 -24.97 11.87 -6.65
C GLU A 457 -24.35 11.06 -7.79
N SER A 458 -24.75 9.79 -7.87
CA SER A 458 -24.51 8.96 -9.04
C SER A 458 -25.13 9.65 -10.26
N PRO A 459 -24.47 9.66 -11.43
CA PRO A 459 -25.16 10.06 -12.65
C PRO A 459 -26.30 9.07 -12.87
N GLN A 460 -27.53 9.53 -12.67
CA GLN A 460 -28.72 8.94 -13.27
C GLN A 460 -28.76 9.48 -14.70
N ASP A 461 -28.33 8.65 -15.64
CA ASP A 461 -29.11 8.23 -16.83
C ASP A 461 -28.21 7.47 -17.82
#